data_AF-A0AA93AJT3-F1
#
_entry.id   AF-A0AA93AJT3-F1
#
_cell.length_a   1.000
_cell.length_b   1.000
_cell.length_c   1.000
_cell.angle_alpha   90.00
_cell.angle_beta   90.00
_cell.angle_gamma   90.00
#
_symmetry.space_group_name_H-M   'P 1'
#
loop_
_entity.id
_entity.type
_entity.pdbx_description
1 polymer ?
#
loop_
_entity_poly.entity_id
_entity_poly.type
_entity_poly.pdbx_seq_one_letter_code
_entity_poly.pdbx_strand_id
1 'polypeptide(L)' 'RVSLPDGARWRYRYDAFGRRVSKVREGQAPSAQAVARVAYRWDGDLLIGQQQYRADGSAAREVQWVYEPGSFRP' A
#
# COMPACT_ATOMS: atom_id res chain seq x y z
N ARG A 1 12.46 -3.18 -6.25
CA ARG A 1 11.48 -3.95 -7.06
C ARG A 1 11.53 -5.40 -6.60
N VAL A 2 10.41 -6.10 -6.56
CA VAL A 2 10.35 -7.53 -6.19
C VAL A 2 9.52 -8.27 -7.23
N SER A 3 10.01 -9.42 -7.67
CA SER A 3 9.25 -10.36 -8.50
C SER A 3 8.77 -11.50 -7.62
N LEU A 4 7.50 -11.84 -7.72
CA LEU A 4 6.89 -12.97 -7.02
C LEU A 4 6.90 -14.22 -7.92
N PRO A 5 6.80 -15.44 -7.35
CA PRO A 5 6.77 -16.68 -8.13
C PRO A 5 5.62 -16.77 -9.14
N ASP A 6 4.51 -16.05 -8.90
CA ASP A 6 3.37 -15.94 -9.81
C ASP A 6 3.60 -14.98 -11.00
N GLY A 7 4.83 -14.46 -11.15
CA GLY A 7 5.21 -13.51 -12.19
C GLY A 7 4.80 -12.06 -11.90
N ALA A 8 4.10 -11.78 -10.79
CA ALA A 8 3.77 -10.42 -10.41
C ALA A 8 5.03 -9.65 -10.02
N ARG A 9 5.19 -8.45 -10.58
CA ARG A 9 6.28 -7.53 -10.23
C ARG A 9 5.73 -6.34 -9.47
N TRP A 10 6.42 -5.95 -8.41
CA TRP A 10 6.04 -4.83 -7.57
C TRP A 10 7.18 -3.83 -7.41
N ARG A 11 6.87 -2.55 -7.61
CA ARG A 11 7.71 -1.43 -7.26
C ARG A 11 7.27 -0.86 -5.92
N TYR A 12 8.23 -0.60 -5.06
CA TYR A 12 8.00 -0.03 -3.74
C TYR A 12 8.63 1.35 -3.67
N ARG A 13 7.97 2.27 -2.99
CA ARG A 13 8.54 3.57 -2.62
C ARG A 13 8.53 3.71 -1.12
N TYR A 14 9.54 4.40 -0.62
CA TYR A 14 9.78 4.63 0.78
C TYR A 14 9.96 6.12 1.04
N ASP A 15 9.63 6.57 2.24
CA ASP A 15 10.02 7.89 2.73
C ASP A 15 11.47 7.88 3.26
N ALA A 16 11.94 9.03 3.74
CA ALA A 16 13.30 9.20 4.26
C ALA A 16 13.59 8.36 5.52
N PHE A 17 12.55 7.92 6.25
CA PHE A 17 12.66 7.04 7.41
C PHE A 17 12.65 5.55 7.02
N GLY A 18 12.64 5.23 5.73
CA GLY A 18 12.64 3.85 5.24
C GLY A 18 11.28 3.15 5.35
N ARG A 19 10.19 3.89 5.61
CA ARG A 19 8.85 3.32 5.72
C ARG A 19 8.20 3.26 4.35
N ARG A 20 7.48 2.17 4.07
CA ARG A 20 6.82 1.99 2.78
C ARG A 20 5.66 2.98 2.66
N VAL A 21 5.71 3.86 1.66
CA VAL A 21 4.62 4.83 1.35
C VAL A 21 3.76 4.38 0.17
N SER A 22 4.28 3.52 -0.71
CA SER A 22 3.46 2.87 -1.73
C SER A 22 4.05 1.55 -2.23
N LYS A 23 3.17 0.69 -2.75
CA LYS A 23 3.52 -0.41 -3.66
C LYS A 23 2.65 -0.37 -4.91
N VAL A 24 3.26 -0.56 -6.07
CA VAL A 24 2.59 -0.53 -7.38
C VAL A 24 2.95 -1.78 -8.15
N ARG A 25 1.94 -2.44 -8.72
CA ARG A 25 2.12 -3.60 -9.60
C ARG A 25 2.63 -3.11 -10.95
N GLU A 26 3.63 -3.79 -11.47
CA GLU A 26 4.20 -3.50 -12.77
C GLU A 26 3.67 -4.48 -13.81
N GLY A 27 3.49 -3.99 -15.04
CA GLY A 27 2.93 -4.78 -16.14
C GLY A 27 1.43 -5.01 -16.02
N GLN A 28 0.93 -5.90 -16.87
CA GLN A 28 -0.51 -6.08 -17.10
C GLN A 28 -1.17 -6.82 -15.94
N ALA A 29 -2.16 -6.18 -15.30
CA ALA A 29 -2.96 -6.77 -14.24
C ALA A 29 -3.78 -7.97 -14.76
N PRO A 30 -4.04 -9.01 -13.95
CA PRO A 30 -4.81 -10.17 -14.38
C PRO A 30 -6.28 -9.82 -14.67
N SER A 31 -6.78 -8.71 -14.12
CA SER A 31 -8.07 -8.11 -14.47
C SER A 31 -8.09 -6.63 -14.10
N ALA A 32 -9.08 -5.89 -14.61
CA ALA A 32 -9.35 -4.51 -14.21
C ALA A 32 -9.62 -4.38 -12.70
N GLN A 33 -10.17 -5.44 -12.09
CA GLN A 33 -10.53 -5.43 -10.67
C GLN A 33 -9.36 -5.78 -9.73
N ALA A 34 -8.25 -6.29 -10.25
CA ALA A 34 -7.10 -6.67 -9.44
C ALA A 34 -6.45 -5.44 -8.78
N VAL A 35 -5.92 -5.60 -7.57
CA VAL A 35 -5.20 -4.51 -6.88
C VAL A 35 -3.91 -4.20 -7.64
N ALA A 36 -3.79 -2.96 -8.10
CA ALA A 36 -2.63 -2.48 -8.84
C ALA A 36 -1.77 -1.51 -8.01
N ARG A 37 -2.35 -0.84 -7.01
CA ARG A 37 -1.61 0.08 -6.15
C ARG A 37 -2.12 0.04 -4.72
N VAL A 38 -1.21 0.18 -3.78
CA VAL A 38 -1.52 0.44 -2.37
C VAL A 38 -0.70 1.64 -1.90
N ALA A 39 -1.36 2.64 -1.34
CA ALA A 39 -0.74 3.78 -0.68
C ALA A 39 -0.84 3.63 0.84
N TYR A 40 0.20 4.02 1.55
CA TYR A 40 0.29 3.93 3.01
C TYR A 40 0.46 5.33 3.60
N ARG A 41 -0.24 5.60 4.70
CA ARG A 41 -0.22 6.86 5.44
C ARG A 41 0.34 6.62 6.83
N TRP A 42 1.29 7.46 7.24
CA TRP A 42 2.00 7.37 8.51
C TRP A 42 1.81 8.66 9.30
N ASP A 43 1.68 8.54 10.63
CA ASP A 43 1.77 9.64 11.59
C ASP A 43 2.83 9.30 12.63
N GLY A 44 3.92 10.07 12.67
CA GLY A 44 5.14 9.60 13.33
C GLY A 44 5.48 8.18 12.83
N ASP A 45 5.70 7.24 13.76
CA ASP A 45 5.98 5.83 13.45
C ASP A 45 4.73 4.94 13.34
N LEU A 46 3.54 5.52 13.44
CA LEU A 46 2.27 4.80 13.39
C LEU A 46 1.76 4.69 11.95
N LEU A 47 1.45 3.47 11.51
CA LEU A 47 0.73 3.26 10.26
C LEU A 47 -0.75 3.58 10.49
N ILE A 48 -1.16 4.79 10.15
CA ILE A 48 -2.55 5.22 10.37
C ILE A 48 -3.47 4.87 9.22
N GLY A 49 -2.97 4.57 8.02
CA GLY A 49 -3.86 4.33 6.89
C GLY A 49 -3.28 3.54 5.74
N GLN A 50 -4.18 2.86 5.02
CA GLN A 50 -3.89 2.13 3.81
C GLN A 50 -5.03 2.31 2.81
N GLN A 51 -4.70 2.76 1.60
CA GLN A 51 -5.64 2.88 0.49
C GLN A 51 -5.25 1.96 -0.67
N GLN A 52 -6.16 1.09 -1.08
CA GLN A 52 -5.98 0.20 -2.23
C GLN A 52 -6.69 0.76 -3.47
N TYR A 53 -6.07 0.58 -4.63
CA TYR A 53 -6.62 0.95 -5.92
C TYR A 53 -6.55 -0.23 -6.88
N ARG A 54 -7.61 -0.40 -7.67
CA ARG A 54 -7.68 -1.42 -8.70
C ARG A 54 -6.91 -0.99 -9.96
N ALA A 55 -6.77 -1.91 -10.91
CA ALA A 55 -6.07 -1.65 -12.16
C ALA A 55 -6.79 -0.65 -13.07
N ASP A 56 -8.11 -0.52 -12.96
CA ASP A 56 -8.91 0.54 -13.61
C ASP A 56 -8.76 1.93 -12.95
N GLY A 57 -7.96 2.04 -11.88
CA GLY A 57 -7.74 3.28 -11.14
C GLY A 57 -8.77 3.55 -10.05
N SER A 58 -9.86 2.78 -9.97
CA SER A 58 -10.88 2.95 -8.93
C SER A 58 -10.33 2.67 -7.54
N ALA A 59 -10.84 3.41 -6.55
CA ALA A 59 -10.63 3.08 -5.15
C ALA A 59 -11.26 1.71 -4.83
N ALA A 60 -10.52 0.87 -4.12
CA ALA A 60 -10.97 -0.47 -3.76
C ALA A 60 -11.35 -0.56 -2.28
N ARG A 61 -10.34 -0.61 -1.40
CA ARG A 61 -10.50 -0.73 0.05
C ARG A 61 -9.65 0.31 0.73
N GLU A 62 -10.25 0.99 1.69
CA GLU A 62 -9.57 1.82 2.67
C GLU A 62 -9.52 1.11 4.02
N VAL A 63 -8.41 1.24 4.73
CA VAL A 63 -8.29 0.85 6.14
C VAL A 63 -7.62 1.99 6.88
N GLN A 64 -8.17 2.34 8.04
CA GLN A 64 -7.60 3.33 8.94
C GLN A 64 -7.46 2.71 10.32
N TRP A 65 -6.34 2.99 10.98
CA TRP A 65 -6.08 2.57 12.35
C TRP A 65 -6.09 3.80 13.25
N VAL A 66 -6.73 3.67 14.41
CA VAL A 66 -6.76 4.68 15.46
C VAL A 66 -5.98 4.10 16.62
N TYR A 67 -5.09 4.88 17.22
CA TYR A 67 -4.24 4.43 18.31
C TYR A 67 -4.52 5.23 19.58
N GLU A 68 -4.30 4.62 20.74
CA GLU A 68 -4.25 5.36 22.00
C GLU A 68 -3.16 6.46 21.94
N PRO A 69 -3.39 7.64 22.55
CA PRO A 69 -2.41 8.72 22.55
C PRO A 69 -1.05 8.30 23.12
N GLY A 70 0.03 8.55 22.38
CA GLY A 70 1.40 8.25 22.81
C GLY A 70 1.75 6.76 22.87
N SER A 71 0.94 5.90 22.26
CA SER A 71 1.04 4.45 22.35
C SER A 71 0.95 3.80 20.96
N PHE A 72 1.45 2.56 20.84
CA PHE A 72 1.32 1.73 19.63
C PHE A 72 0.10 0.80 19.68
N ARG A 73 -0.81 0.99 20.65
CA ARG A 73 -2.02 0.17 20.82
C ARG A 73 -3.14 0.70 19.93
N PRO A 74 -3.62 -0.09 18.96
CA PRO A 74 -4.77 0.25 18.13
C PRO A 74 -6.11 -0.02 18.82
#